data_AF-A0A6J5FYZ2-F1
#
_entry.id   AF-A0A6J5FYZ2-F1
#
_cell.length_a   1.000
_cell.length_b   1.000
_cell.length_c   1.000
_cell.angle_alpha   90.00
_cell.angle_beta   90.00
_cell.angle_gamma   90.00
#
_symmetry.space_group_name_H-M   'P 1'
#
loop_
_entity.id
_entity.type
_entity.pdbx_description
1 polymer ?
#
loop_
_entity_poly.entity_id
_entity_poly.type
_entity_poly.pdbx_seq_one_letter_code
_entity_poly.pdbx_strand_id
1 'polypeptide(L)'
;MVVDCHGMVMMPGMIDIHWHSLLASLPIQAILQSDMAFVHLAASAEAERTLLRGFTTVRDAGGPAFALKQAVDAGLISGPRIYPSGDSGIRKAAYALQHCYAAGL
;
A
#
# COMPACT_ATOMS: atom_id res chain seq x y z
N MET A 1 17.15 3.99 -25.56
CA MET A 1 15.78 3.75 -26.05
C MET A 1 15.16 5.09 -26.41
N VAL A 2 14.50 5.20 -27.55
CA VAL A 2 13.72 6.37 -27.97
C VAL A 2 12.27 5.93 -28.09
N VAL A 3 11.33 6.69 -27.53
CA VAL A 3 9.88 6.42 -27.61
C VAL A 3 9.24 7.61 -28.31
N ASP A 4 8.52 7.35 -29.41
CA ASP A 4 7.75 8.37 -30.12
C ASP A 4 6.40 8.57 -29.43
N CYS A 5 6.07 9.82 -29.10
CA CYS A 5 4.84 10.21 -28.44
C CYS A 5 3.97 11.17 -29.29
N HIS A 6 4.20 11.26 -30.60
CA HIS A 6 3.47 12.18 -31.48
C HIS A 6 1.95 11.94 -31.41
N GLY A 7 1.18 13.03 -31.25
CA GLY A 7 -0.28 12.99 -31.16
C GLY A 7 -0.85 12.55 -29.80
N MET A 8 -0.02 12.25 -28.80
CA MET A 8 -0.44 11.91 -27.44
C MET A 8 -0.28 13.08 -26.47
N VAL A 9 -1.01 13.03 -25.36
CA VAL A 9 -0.82 13.97 -24.23
C VAL A 9 0.28 13.43 -23.33
N MET A 10 1.35 14.21 -23.16
CA MET A 10 2.38 13.94 -22.18
C MET A 10 2.13 14.78 -20.92
N MET A 11 2.03 14.12 -19.78
CA MET A 11 1.88 14.78 -18.48
C MET A 11 2.78 14.11 -17.44
N PRO A 12 3.11 14.81 -16.33
CA PRO A 12 3.75 14.18 -15.19
C PRO A 12 2.90 13.04 -14.62
N GLY A 13 3.56 12.07 -14.00
CA GLY A 13 2.86 11.03 -13.25
C GLY A 13 2.02 11.62 -12.11
N MET A 14 0.86 11.02 -11.85
CA MET A 14 -0.07 11.50 -10.83
C MET A 14 0.45 11.21 -9.41
N ILE A 15 -0.02 12.01 -8.46
CA ILE A 15 0.25 11.87 -7.02
C ILE A 15 -1.07 11.70 -6.28
N ASP A 16 -1.21 10.62 -5.52
CA ASP A 16 -2.32 10.45 -4.58
C ASP A 16 -1.85 10.80 -3.16
N ILE A 17 -2.52 11.76 -2.52
CA ILE A 17 -2.16 12.25 -1.18
C ILE A 17 -2.92 11.57 -0.04
N HIS A 18 -3.85 10.66 -0.34
CA HIS A 18 -4.65 9.95 0.65
C HIS A 18 -4.82 8.49 0.24
N TRP A 19 -3.71 7.77 0.18
CA TRP A 19 -3.69 6.36 -0.19
C TRP A 19 -3.59 5.48 1.05
N HIS A 20 -4.19 4.29 1.06
CA HIS A 20 -3.94 3.29 2.10
C HIS A 20 -3.22 2.09 1.49
N SER A 21 -1.89 2.09 1.52
CA SER A 21 -1.06 1.14 0.78
C SER A 21 -1.37 -0.32 1.09
N LEU A 22 -1.65 -0.64 2.36
CA LEU A 22 -1.98 -2.00 2.77
C LEU A 22 -3.48 -2.31 2.79
N LEU A 23 -4.33 -1.28 2.71
CA LEU A 23 -5.79 -1.46 2.74
C LEU A 23 -6.43 -1.40 1.34
N ALA A 24 -5.67 -0.99 0.33
CA ALA A 24 -6.18 -0.84 -1.03
C ALA A 24 -6.40 -2.18 -1.76
N SER A 25 -5.71 -3.25 -1.35
CA SER A 25 -5.72 -4.53 -2.07
C SER A 25 -6.80 -5.51 -1.61
N LEU A 26 -7.26 -5.40 -0.36
CA LEU A 26 -8.14 -6.37 0.28
C LEU A 26 -9.21 -5.67 1.13
N PRO A 27 -10.40 -6.29 1.32
CA PRO A 27 -11.36 -5.81 2.31
C PRO A 27 -10.74 -5.78 3.71
N ILE A 28 -11.10 -4.77 4.52
CA ILE A 28 -10.55 -4.58 5.88
C ILE A 28 -10.72 -5.85 6.73
N GLN A 29 -11.87 -6.52 6.66
CA GLN A 29 -12.13 -7.76 7.40
C GLN A 29 -11.12 -8.86 7.06
N ALA A 30 -10.77 -9.02 5.78
CA ALA A 30 -9.77 -10.00 5.34
C ALA A 30 -8.37 -9.63 5.87
N ILE A 31 -8.02 -8.35 5.89
CA ILE A 31 -6.73 -7.86 6.41
C ILE A 31 -6.58 -8.12 7.91
N LEU A 32 -7.65 -7.92 8.68
CA LEU A 32 -7.63 -8.17 10.12
C LEU A 32 -7.46 -9.66 10.46
N GLN A 33 -7.94 -10.54 9.58
CA GLN A 33 -7.89 -12.00 9.78
C GLN A 33 -6.67 -12.66 9.12
N SER A 34 -5.97 -11.96 8.23
CA SER A 34 -4.84 -12.50 7.47
C SER A 34 -3.50 -12.33 8.18
N ASP A 35 -2.57 -13.21 7.82
CA ASP A 35 -1.16 -13.02 8.13
C ASP A 35 -0.62 -11.75 7.45
N MET A 36 0.28 -11.04 8.12
CA MET A 36 0.83 -9.78 7.60
C MET A 36 1.67 -9.97 6.34
N ALA A 37 2.39 -11.09 6.21
CA ALA A 37 3.15 -11.36 5.00
C ALA A 37 2.21 -11.48 3.80
N PHE A 38 1.07 -12.16 3.96
CA PHE A 38 0.05 -12.23 2.91
C PHE A 38 -0.50 -10.85 2.54
N VAL A 39 -0.81 -10.00 3.53
CA VAL A 39 -1.29 -8.63 3.30
C VAL A 39 -0.25 -7.81 2.52
N HIS A 40 1.03 -7.92 2.86
CA HIS A 40 2.10 -7.23 2.13
C HIS A 40 2.27 -7.73 0.69
N LEU A 41 2.12 -9.04 0.45
CA LEU A 41 2.17 -9.61 -0.90
C LEU A 41 1.00 -9.11 -1.75
N ALA A 42 -0.21 -9.11 -1.19
CA ALA A 42 -1.39 -8.55 -1.87
C ALA A 42 -1.23 -7.04 -2.16
N ALA A 43 -0.70 -6.29 -1.20
CA ALA A 43 -0.40 -4.87 -1.37
C ALA A 43 0.67 -4.61 -2.44
N SER A 44 1.62 -5.53 -2.62
CA SER A 44 2.65 -5.44 -3.65
C SER A 44 2.06 -5.55 -5.06
N ALA A 45 1.13 -6.49 -5.26
CA ALA A 45 0.39 -6.58 -6.51
C ALA A 45 -0.44 -5.31 -6.77
N GLU A 46 -1.02 -4.72 -5.72
CA GLU A 46 -1.81 -3.50 -5.90
C GLU A 46 -0.96 -2.24 -6.11
N ALA A 47 0.26 -2.18 -5.57
CA ALA A 47 1.21 -1.13 -5.87
C ALA A 47 1.54 -1.08 -7.36
N GLU A 48 1.75 -2.23 -8.01
CA GLU A 48 1.96 -2.30 -9.45
C GLU A 48 0.74 -1.82 -10.24
N ARG A 49 -0.48 -2.26 -9.86
CA ARG A 49 -1.71 -1.80 -10.53
C ARG A 49 -1.90 -0.29 -10.37
N THR A 50 -1.58 0.27 -9.21
CA THR A 50 -1.61 1.72 -8.99
C THR A 50 -0.62 2.47 -9.88
N LEU A 51 0.58 1.92 -10.07
CA LEU A 51 1.56 2.49 -11.02
C LEU A 51 1.04 2.46 -12.46
N LEU A 52 0.44 1.35 -12.88
CA LEU A 52 -0.14 1.20 -14.23
C LEU A 52 -1.35 2.10 -14.48
N ARG A 53 -2.02 2.58 -13.43
CA ARG A 53 -3.06 3.63 -13.52
C ARG A 53 -2.48 5.04 -13.67
N GLY A 54 -1.15 5.20 -13.67
CA GLY A 54 -0.45 6.49 -13.84
C GLY A 54 -0.09 7.20 -12.53
N PHE A 55 -0.36 6.61 -11.37
CA PHE A 55 0.11 7.15 -10.09
C PHE A 55 1.55 6.74 -9.85
N THR A 56 2.45 7.72 -9.86
CA THR A 56 3.89 7.47 -9.68
C THR A 56 4.36 7.75 -8.26
N THR A 57 3.52 8.41 -7.45
CA THR A 57 3.77 8.71 -6.05
C THR A 57 2.49 8.59 -5.25
N VAL A 58 2.59 8.05 -4.04
CA VAL A 58 1.49 7.99 -3.07
C VAL A 58 1.97 8.44 -1.69
N ARG A 59 1.12 9.15 -0.96
CA ARG A 59 1.25 9.30 0.49
C ARG A 59 0.33 8.28 1.16
N ASP A 60 0.94 7.35 1.89
CA ASP A 60 0.18 6.42 2.71
C ASP A 60 -0.38 7.16 3.94
N ALA A 61 -1.70 7.12 4.11
CA ALA A 61 -2.49 7.85 5.09
C ALA A 61 -2.68 7.09 6.40
N GLY A 62 -2.06 5.91 6.55
CA GLY A 62 -2.10 5.13 7.78
C GLY A 62 -2.01 3.63 7.50
N GLY A 63 -0.93 3.03 8.00
CA GLY A 63 -0.64 1.61 7.86
C GLY A 63 0.86 1.33 7.95
N PRO A 64 1.28 0.06 8.14
CA PRO A 64 2.69 -0.30 8.23
C PRO A 64 3.36 -0.38 6.84
N ALA A 65 3.24 0.68 6.03
CA ALA A 65 3.70 0.70 4.64
C ALA A 65 5.23 0.79 4.46
N PHE A 66 6.01 0.88 5.54
CA PHE A 66 7.49 1.02 5.46
C PHE A 66 8.17 -0.15 4.74
N ALA A 67 7.74 -1.39 4.99
CA ALA A 67 8.31 -2.56 4.31
C ALA A 67 8.00 -2.53 2.79
N LEU A 68 6.76 -2.14 2.44
CA LEU A 68 6.36 -1.98 1.03
C LEU A 68 7.16 -0.86 0.36
N LYS A 69 7.34 0.27 1.04
CA LYS A 69 8.21 1.37 0.57
C LYS A 69 9.63 0.87 0.30
N GLN A 70 10.23 0.17 1.25
CA GLN A 70 11.59 -0.35 1.12
C GLN A 70 11.72 -1.29 -0.09
N ALA A 71 10.72 -2.16 -0.31
CA ALA A 71 10.70 -3.06 -1.47
C ALA A 71 10.62 -2.30 -2.81
N VAL A 72 9.80 -1.26 -2.90
CA VAL A 72 9.72 -0.39 -4.09
C VAL A 72 11.04 0.39 -4.29
N ASP A 73 11.58 1.00 -3.24
CA ASP A 73 12.83 1.78 -3.33
C ASP A 73 14.02 0.91 -3.76
N ALA A 74 14.06 -0.36 -3.32
CA ALA A 74 15.07 -1.33 -3.70
C ALA A 74 14.85 -1.94 -5.11
N GLY A 75 13.74 -1.60 -5.78
CA GLY A 75 13.39 -2.15 -7.08
C GLY A 75 12.98 -3.64 -7.06
N LEU A 76 12.65 -4.19 -5.88
CA LEU A 76 12.22 -5.59 -5.73
C LEU A 76 10.81 -5.82 -6.27
N ILE A 77 9.97 -4.78 -6.24
CA ILE A 77 8.61 -4.78 -6.77
C ILE A 77 8.35 -3.47 -7.51
N SER A 78 7.48 -3.52 -8.51
CA SER A 78 6.98 -2.34 -9.21
C SER A 78 5.92 -1.63 -8.38
N GLY A 79 6.02 -0.30 -8.26
CA GLY A 79 5.02 0.50 -7.57
C GLY A 79 5.34 2.00 -7.55
N PRO A 80 4.38 2.84 -7.11
CA PRO A 80 4.64 4.26 -6.90
C PRO A 80 5.64 4.47 -5.76
N ARG A 81 6.34 5.61 -5.79
CA ARG A 81 7.11 6.08 -4.62
C ARG A 81 6.17 6.28 -3.44
N ILE A 82 6.48 5.66 -2.30
CA ILE A 82 5.62 5.68 -1.11
C ILE A 82 6.18 6.64 -0.06
N TYR A 83 5.34 7.57 0.41
CA TYR A 83 5.59 8.40 1.59
C TYR A 83 4.73 7.90 2.77
N PRO A 84 5.27 7.05 3.65
CA PRO A 84 4.50 6.47 4.74
C PRO A 84 4.24 7.47 5.88
N SER A 85 3.00 7.53 6.37
CA SER A 85 2.67 8.21 7.63
C SER A 85 2.96 7.33 8.85
N GLY A 86 3.14 6.03 8.64
CA GLY A 86 3.35 5.04 9.70
C GLY A 86 2.06 4.45 10.25
N ASP A 87 2.23 3.57 11.24
CA ASP A 87 1.10 2.85 11.83
C ASP A 87 0.18 3.84 12.58
N SER A 88 -1.09 3.87 12.17
CA SER A 88 -2.15 4.64 12.84
C SER A 88 -2.58 4.04 14.17
N GLY A 89 -2.06 2.87 14.55
CA GLY A 89 -2.35 2.17 15.80
C GLY A 89 -3.64 1.33 15.77
N ILE A 90 -4.40 1.39 14.67
CA ILE A 90 -5.68 0.69 14.50
C ILE A 90 -5.52 -0.83 14.67
N ARG A 91 -4.44 -1.43 14.14
CA ARG A 91 -4.24 -2.88 14.24
C ARG A 91 -3.73 -3.32 15.60
N LYS A 92 -2.93 -2.50 16.30
CA LYS A 92 -2.58 -2.77 17.71
C LYS A 92 -3.83 -2.78 18.60
N ALA A 93 -4.71 -1.81 18.42
CA ALA A 93 -6.00 -1.77 19.11
C ALA A 93 -6.88 -2.98 18.76
N ALA A 94 -6.98 -3.33 17.47
CA ALA A 94 -7.75 -4.49 17.02
C ALA A 94 -7.19 -5.82 17.56
N TYR A 95 -5.87 -5.99 17.57
CA TYR A 95 -5.22 -7.20 18.09
C TYR A 95 -5.40 -7.32 19.60
N ALA A 96 -5.30 -6.21 20.35
CA ALA A 96 -5.58 -6.18 21.78
C ALA A 96 -7.03 -6.58 22.08
N LEU A 97 -8.00 -6.04 21.34
CA LEU A 97 -9.41 -6.43 21.48
C LEU A 97 -9.64 -7.90 21.16
N GLN A 98 -9.02 -8.42 20.10
CA GLN A 98 -9.15 -9.83 19.74
C GLN A 98 -8.56 -10.77 20.80
N HIS A 99 -7.49 -10.35 21.48
CA HIS A 99 -6.92 -11.09 22.62
C HIS A 99 -7.82 -11.05 23.84
N CYS A 100 -8.44 -9.91 24.15
CA CYS A 100 -9.43 -9.81 25.23
C CYS A 100 -10.64 -10.72 24.98
N TYR A 101 -11.21 -10.69 23.77
CA TYR A 101 -12.34 -11.55 23.39
C TYR A 101 -11.97 -13.04 23.38
N ALA A 102 -10.77 -13.41 22.93
CA ALA A 102 -10.30 -14.80 22.98
C ALA A 102 -9.96 -15.27 24.41
N ALA A 103 -9.64 -14.36 25.32
CA ALA A 103 -9.35 -14.64 26.72
C ALA A 103 -10.61 -14.71 27.61
N GLY A 104 -11.80 -14.45 27.08
CA GLY A 104 -13.06 -14.57 27.82
C GLY A 104 -13.26 -13.53 28.92
N LEU A 105 -12.64 -12.35 28.80
CA LEU A 105 -12.86 -11.18 29.67
C LEU A 105 -13.99 -10.27 29.13
#